data_AF-A0A7C2Q3M5-F1
#
_entry.id   AF-A0A7C2Q3M5-F1
#
_cell.length_a   1.000
_cell.length_b   1.000
_cell.length_c   1.000
_cell.angle_alpha   90.00
_cell.angle_beta   90.00
_cell.angle_gamma   90.00
#
_symmetry.space_group_name_H-M   'P 1'
#
loop_
_entity.id
_entity.type
_entity.pdbx_description
1 polymer ?
#
loop_
_entity_poly.entity_id
_entity_poly.type
_entity_poly.pdbx_seq_one_letter_code
_entity_poly.pdbx_strand_id
1 'polypeptide(L)'
;MRSSLAEKATIGVIVLALGQAASLAIQFASSVFLARRLSPMEFGTFAILMFVVSLAHVLGEFGQGTVLVQRQAALREDEWRTSFTLQLIGAAGLSLLLLVLAPSLARAFNLGRDFVGALAWGVPMV
;
A
#
# COMPACT_ATOMS: atom_id res chain seq x y z
N MET A 1 -21.12 16.15 -28.57
CA MET A 1 -19.74 15.71 -28.24
C MET A 1 -19.25 16.13 -26.84
N ARG A 2 -19.72 17.23 -26.23
CA ARG A 2 -19.30 17.62 -24.86
C ARG A 2 -19.95 16.81 -23.72
N SER A 3 -21.15 16.27 -23.92
CA SER A 3 -21.85 15.47 -22.90
C SER A 3 -21.16 14.13 -22.60
N SER A 4 -20.58 13.46 -23.60
CA SER A 4 -19.98 12.13 -23.40
C SER A 4 -18.65 12.15 -22.65
N LEU A 5 -17.86 13.24 -22.72
CA LEU A 5 -16.65 13.39 -21.91
C LEU A 5 -16.99 13.73 -20.45
N ALA A 6 -17.94 14.64 -20.23
CA ALA A 6 -18.40 14.98 -18.88
C ALA A 6 -19.04 13.77 -18.20
N GLU A 7 -19.86 13.01 -18.91
CA GLU A 7 -20.51 11.80 -18.41
C GLU A 7 -19.48 10.70 -18.07
N LYS A 8 -18.51 10.43 -18.95
CA LYS A 8 -17.43 9.46 -18.69
C LYS A 8 -16.53 9.87 -17.53
N ALA A 9 -16.20 11.16 -17.42
CA ALA A 9 -15.42 11.68 -16.30
C ALA A 9 -16.18 11.55 -14.98
N THR A 10 -17.49 11.85 -14.98
CA THR A 10 -18.34 11.76 -13.78
C THR A 10 -18.50 10.31 -13.33
N ILE A 11 -18.76 9.39 -14.27
CA ILE A 11 -18.82 7.95 -13.97
C ILE A 11 -17.47 7.47 -13.43
N GLY A 12 -16.34 7.87 -14.02
CA GLY A 12 -15.01 7.53 -13.52
C GLY A 12 -14.79 7.99 -12.08
N VAL A 13 -15.12 9.24 -11.77
CA VAL A 13 -15.01 9.78 -10.41
C VAL A 13 -15.93 9.02 -9.43
N ILE A 14 -17.17 8.74 -9.81
CA ILE A 14 -18.12 7.99 -8.97
C ILE A 14 -17.61 6.57 -8.70
N VAL A 15 -17.11 5.87 -9.72
CA VAL A 15 -16.56 4.52 -9.58
C VAL A 15 -15.34 4.52 -8.66
N LEU A 16 -14.41 5.46 -8.84
CA LEU A 16 -13.24 5.61 -7.96
C LEU A 16 -13.66 5.93 -6.53
N ALA A 17 -14.61 6.86 -6.33
CA ALA A 17 -15.10 7.24 -5.02
C ALA A 17 -15.82 6.08 -4.31
N LEU A 18 -16.66 5.32 -5.03
CA LEU A 18 -17.34 4.15 -4.50
C LEU A 18 -16.34 3.04 -4.13
N GLY A 19 -15.35 2.78 -4.98
CA GLY A 19 -14.28 1.82 -4.69
C GLY A 19 -13.49 2.20 -3.45
N GLN A 20 -13.15 3.49 -3.30
CA GLN A 20 -12.45 4.00 -2.13
C GLN A 20 -13.32 3.90 -0.87
N ALA A 21 -14.58 4.29 -0.95
CA ALA A 21 -15.53 4.22 0.17
C ALA A 21 -15.75 2.78 0.63
N ALA A 22 -15.90 1.84 -0.31
CA ALA A 22 -16.02 0.41 -0.01
C ALA A 22 -14.75 -0.13 0.68
N SER A 23 -13.57 0.25 0.19
CA SER A 23 -12.29 -0.14 0.79
C SER A 23 -12.14 0.38 2.22
N LEU A 24 -12.50 1.65 2.46
CA LEU A 24 -12.50 2.25 3.80
C LEU A 24 -13.51 1.56 4.73
N ALA A 25 -14.71 1.24 4.24
CA ALA A 25 -15.71 0.52 5.02
C ALA A 25 -15.22 -0.87 5.43
N ILE A 26 -14.58 -1.61 4.53
CA ILE A 26 -14.00 -2.93 4.80
C ILE A 26 -12.85 -2.81 5.80
N GLN A 27 -11.93 -1.86 5.61
CA GLN A 27 -10.81 -1.63 6.54
C GLN A 27 -11.32 -1.27 7.95
N PHE A 28 -12.29 -0.36 8.03
CA PHE A 28 -12.90 0.02 9.29
C PHE A 28 -13.57 -1.17 9.98
N ALA A 29 -14.43 -1.92 9.27
CA ALA A 29 -15.09 -3.11 9.80
C ALA A 29 -14.08 -4.16 10.28
N SER A 30 -13.01 -4.39 9.50
CA SER A 30 -11.92 -5.30 9.85
C SER A 30 -11.21 -4.83 11.13
N SER A 31 -10.91 -3.54 11.24
CA SER A 31 -10.24 -2.97 12.42
C SER A 31 -11.07 -3.14 13.69
N VAL A 32 -12.39 -2.90 13.62
CA VAL A 32 -13.32 -3.08 14.74
C VAL A 32 -13.43 -4.56 15.11
N PHE A 33 -13.51 -5.44 14.12
CA PHE A 33 -13.56 -6.89 14.35
C PHE A 33 -12.28 -7.39 15.03
N LEU A 34 -11.11 -6.97 14.54
CA LEU A 34 -9.80 -7.30 15.12
C LEU A 34 -9.68 -6.74 16.55
N ALA A 35 -10.04 -5.49 16.79
CA ALA A 35 -9.99 -4.86 18.11
C ALA A 35 -10.84 -5.60 19.17
N ARG A 36 -11.91 -6.29 18.77
CA ARG A 36 -12.74 -7.10 19.66
C ARG A 36 -12.20 -8.53 19.88
N ARG A 37 -11.41 -9.05 18.94
CA ARG A 37 -10.90 -10.42 18.97
C ARG A 37 -9.51 -10.53 19.59
N LEU A 38 -8.66 -9.53 19.35
CA LEU A 38 -7.30 -9.46 19.88
C LEU A 38 -7.29 -8.84 21.26
N SER A 39 -6.29 -9.21 22.06
CA SER A 39 -6.00 -8.49 23.31
C SER A 39 -5.49 -7.07 23.00
N PRO A 40 -5.60 -6.12 23.95
CA PRO A 40 -5.12 -4.75 23.75
C PRO A 40 -3.64 -4.66 23.36
N MET A 41 -2.81 -5.57 23.86
CA MET A 41 -1.38 -5.63 23.58
C MET A 41 -1.10 -6.10 22.14
N GLU A 42 -1.81 -7.12 21.68
CA GLU A 42 -1.69 -7.62 20.30
C GLU A 42 -2.24 -6.60 19.30
N PHE A 43 -3.35 -5.93 19.62
CA PHE A 43 -3.90 -4.87 18.78
C PHE A 43 -2.95 -3.68 18.66
N GLY A 44 -2.24 -3.31 19.74
CA GLY A 44 -1.18 -2.30 19.70
C GLY A 44 -0.03 -2.69 18.77
N THR A 45 0.40 -3.94 18.80
CA THR A 45 1.43 -4.48 17.88
C THR A 45 0.95 -4.42 16.43
N PHE A 46 -0.30 -4.83 16.17
CA PHE A 46 -0.93 -4.74 14.86
C PHE A 46 -1.01 -3.29 14.36
N ALA A 47 -1.37 -2.34 15.21
CA ALA A 47 -1.45 -0.93 14.82
C ALA A 47 -0.09 -0.36 14.37
N ILE A 48 0.99 -0.69 15.09
CA ILE A 48 2.35 -0.27 14.71
C ILE A 48 2.79 -0.96 13.42
N LEU A 49 2.49 -2.25 13.26
CA LEU A 49 2.74 -2.98 12.01
C LEU A 49 2.05 -2.28 10.83
N MET A 50 0.76 -2.00 10.95
CA MET A 50 -0.02 -1.34 9.91
C MET A 50 0.50 0.07 9.60
N PHE A 51 0.98 0.80 10.60
CA PHE A 51 1.63 2.10 10.39
C PHE A 51 2.92 1.97 9.57
N VAL A 52 3.78 1.00 9.89
CA VAL A 52 5.02 0.77 9.14
C VAL A 52 4.72 0.34 7.70
N VAL A 53 3.77 -0.58 7.52
CA VAL A 53 3.35 -1.06 6.19
C VAL A 53 2.71 0.06 5.38
N SER A 54 1.85 0.89 5.96
CA SER A 54 1.22 2.00 5.23
C SER A 54 2.22 3.06 4.80
N LEU A 55 3.20 3.38 5.66
CA LEU A 55 4.30 4.27 5.30
C LEU A 55 5.11 3.69 4.13
N ALA A 56 5.40 2.40 4.16
CA ALA A 56 6.09 1.73 3.07
C ALA A 56 5.27 1.73 1.77
N HIS A 57 3.96 1.53 1.86
CA HIS A 57 3.08 1.58 0.69
C HIS A 57 3.09 2.96 0.02
N VAL A 58 3.00 4.03 0.82
CA VAL A 58 3.14 5.40 0.31
C VAL A 58 4.48 5.58 -0.41
N LEU A 59 5.59 5.11 0.19
CA LEU A 59 6.92 5.18 -0.42
C LEU A 59 7.08 4.31 -1.69
N GLY A 60 6.39 3.16 -1.77
CA GLY A 60 6.39 2.29 -2.95
C GLY A 60 5.54 2.83 -4.11
N GLU A 61 4.50 3.57 -3.80
CA GLU A 61 3.67 4.28 -4.78
C GLU A 61 4.37 5.55 -5.33
N PHE A 62 5.32 6.12 -4.59
CA PHE A 62 6.20 7.21 -5.04
C PHE A 62 7.07 6.77 -6.23
N GLY A 63 6.53 6.91 -7.44
CA GLY A 63 7.20 6.56 -8.71
C GLY A 63 6.24 6.09 -9.80
N GLN A 64 5.02 5.66 -9.45
CA GLN A 64 4.04 5.07 -10.38
C GLN A 64 3.12 6.08 -11.06
N GLY A 65 2.60 7.04 -10.29
CA GLY A 65 1.33 7.70 -10.63
C GLY A 65 1.36 8.72 -11.77
N THR A 66 2.52 9.26 -12.13
CA THR A 66 2.59 10.45 -13.00
C THR A 66 3.11 10.19 -14.42
N VAL A 67 3.90 9.14 -14.64
CA VAL A 67 4.52 8.92 -15.97
C VAL A 67 3.58 8.22 -16.95
N LEU A 68 2.80 7.23 -16.48
CA LEU A 68 1.96 6.40 -17.34
C LEU A 68 0.60 7.05 -17.65
N VAL A 69 -0.02 7.74 -16.67
CA VAL A 69 -1.31 8.42 -16.85
C VAL A 69 -1.21 9.64 -17.78
N GLN A 70 -0.05 10.30 -17.85
CA GLN A 70 0.14 11.50 -18.66
C GLN A 70 0.49 11.21 -20.14
N ARG A 71 0.78 9.94 -20.51
CA ARG A 71 1.16 9.58 -21.88
C ARG A 71 0.06 8.76 -22.57
N GLN A 72 -0.73 9.46 -23.39
CA GLN A 72 -1.79 8.90 -24.22
C GLN A 72 -1.30 8.18 -25.50
N ALA A 73 -0.01 8.23 -25.80
CA ALA A 73 0.58 7.56 -26.97
C ALA A 73 1.03 6.15 -26.59
N ALA A 74 0.80 5.17 -27.48
CA ALA A 74 1.18 3.77 -27.27
C ALA A 74 2.65 3.66 -26.83
N LEU A 75 2.85 3.29 -25.57
CA LEU A 75 4.16 3.06 -24.96
C LEU A 75 4.89 1.97 -25.73
N ARG A 76 6.19 2.19 -26.02
CA ARG A 76 7.04 1.13 -26.58
C ARG A 76 7.28 0.06 -25.52
N GLU A 77 7.47 -1.18 -25.96
CA GLU A 77 7.68 -2.35 -25.08
C GLU A 77 8.87 -2.13 -24.11
N ASP A 78 9.88 -1.38 -24.55
CA ASP A 78 11.07 -1.01 -23.79
C ASP A 78 10.75 -0.08 -22.60
N GLU A 79 9.80 0.84 -22.76
CA GLU A 79 9.38 1.79 -21.73
C GLU A 79 8.55 1.08 -20.64
N TRP A 80 7.74 0.10 -21.04
CA TRP A 80 7.04 -0.80 -20.12
C TRP A 80 8.00 -1.63 -19.29
N ARG A 81 8.98 -2.28 -19.94
CA ARG A 81 9.99 -3.09 -19.23
C ARG A 81 10.81 -2.24 -18.27
N THR A 82 11.20 -1.03 -18.66
CA THR A 82 11.96 -0.13 -17.80
C THR A 82 11.16 0.31 -16.58
N SER A 83 9.90 0.73 -16.78
CA SER A 83 9.02 1.15 -15.67
C SER A 83 8.76 -0.01 -14.70
N PHE A 84 8.46 -1.19 -15.22
CA PHE A 84 8.27 -2.40 -14.41
C PHE A 84 9.54 -2.80 -13.66
N THR A 85 10.71 -2.71 -14.30
CA THR A 85 11.98 -3.09 -13.66
C THR A 85 12.34 -2.12 -12.54
N LEU A 86 12.17 -0.81 -12.75
CA LEU A 86 12.39 0.21 -11.71
C LEU A 86 11.41 0.04 -10.55
N GLN A 87 10.14 -0.27 -10.86
CA GLN A 87 9.12 -0.61 -9.87
C GLN A 87 9.55 -1.80 -9.01
N LEU A 88 9.96 -2.89 -9.66
CA LEU A 88 10.33 -4.13 -9.00
C LEU A 88 11.57 -3.94 -8.11
N ILE A 89 12.57 -3.21 -8.60
CA ILE A 89 13.78 -2.87 -7.83
C ILE A 89 13.43 -1.99 -6.62
N GLY A 90 12.56 -0.99 -6.80
CA GLY A 90 12.10 -0.11 -5.73
C GLY A 90 11.36 -0.87 -4.63
N ALA A 91 10.38 -1.70 -5.02
CA ALA A 91 9.62 -2.55 -4.10
C ALA A 91 10.52 -3.56 -3.36
N ALA A 92 11.41 -4.24 -4.09
CA ALA A 92 12.36 -5.19 -3.50
C ALA A 92 13.36 -4.49 -2.55
N GLY A 93 13.84 -3.30 -2.91
CA GLY A 93 14.75 -2.51 -2.07
C GLY A 93 14.09 -2.04 -0.79
N LEU A 94 12.86 -1.51 -0.88
CA LEU A 94 12.09 -1.08 0.28
C LEU A 94 11.72 -2.27 1.17
N SER A 95 11.33 -3.39 0.58
CA SER A 95 11.08 -4.66 1.26
C SER A 95 12.28 -5.13 2.08
N LEU A 96 13.46 -5.16 1.46
CA LEU A 96 14.70 -5.56 2.13
C LEU A 96 15.06 -4.59 3.27
N LEU A 97 14.91 -3.28 3.04
CA LEU A 97 15.16 -2.25 4.04
C LEU A 97 14.27 -2.43 5.28
N LEU A 98 12.97 -2.73 5.09
CA LEU A 98 12.06 -3.02 6.20
C LEU A 98 12.45 -4.27 6.97
N LEU A 99 12.87 -5.34 6.28
CA LEU A 99 13.33 -6.58 6.94
C LEU A 99 14.57 -6.34 7.79
N VAL A 100 15.53 -5.55 7.30
CA VAL A 100 16.74 -5.18 8.04
C VAL A 100 16.40 -4.27 9.24
N LEU A 101 15.44 -3.36 9.08
CA LEU A 101 14.99 -2.46 10.15
C LEU A 101 14.04 -3.13 11.16
N ALA A 102 13.39 -4.24 10.80
CA ALA A 102 12.44 -4.97 11.63
C ALA A 102 12.90 -5.20 13.08
N PRO A 103 14.10 -5.76 13.36
CA PRO A 103 14.57 -5.96 14.74
C PRO A 103 14.87 -4.66 15.48
N SER A 104 15.25 -3.59 14.77
CA SER A 104 15.47 -2.27 15.38
C SER A 104 14.15 -1.60 15.74
N LEU A 105 13.14 -1.70 14.87
CA LEU A 105 11.77 -1.24 15.13
C LEU A 105 11.13 -2.01 16.29
N ALA A 106 11.28 -3.34 16.31
CA ALA A 106 10.79 -4.16 17.41
C ALA A 106 11.37 -3.73 18.76
N ARG A 107 12.67 -3.42 18.83
CA ARG A 107 13.30 -2.91 20.05
C ARG A 107 12.85 -1.50 20.41
N ALA A 108 12.75 -0.59 19.44
CA ALA A 108 12.35 0.79 19.66
C ALA A 108 10.93 0.91 20.24
N PHE A 109 10.01 0.07 19.78
CA PHE A 109 8.62 0.03 20.25
C PHE A 109 8.37 -1.04 21.33
N ASN A 110 9.41 -1.71 21.83
CA ASN A 110 9.34 -2.77 22.83
C ASN A 110 8.36 -3.90 22.46
N LEU A 111 8.37 -4.29 21.19
CA LEU A 111 7.49 -5.30 20.59
C LEU A 111 8.13 -6.70 20.66
N GLY A 112 7.27 -7.72 20.73
CA GLY A 112 7.68 -9.12 20.72
C GLY A 112 8.28 -9.58 19.38
N ARG A 113 8.85 -10.79 19.35
CA ARG A 113 9.39 -11.41 18.12
C ARG A 113 8.31 -11.60 17.05
N ASP A 114 7.05 -11.66 17.46
CA ASP A 114 5.88 -11.78 16.59
C ASP A 114 5.76 -10.62 15.60
N PHE A 115 6.23 -9.42 15.96
CA PHE A 115 6.26 -8.27 15.06
C PHE A 115 7.19 -8.50 13.85
N VAL A 116 8.38 -9.08 14.07
CA VAL A 116 9.35 -9.34 13.00
C VAL A 116 8.80 -10.38 12.03
N GLY A 117 8.17 -11.44 12.56
CA GLY A 117 7.48 -12.44 11.75
C GLY A 117 6.34 -11.83 10.94
N ALA A 118 5.46 -11.06 11.60
CA ALA A 118 4.33 -10.40 10.95
C ALA A 118 4.79 -9.40 9.86
N LEU A 119 5.86 -8.63 10.10
CA LEU A 119 6.39 -7.71 9.12
C LEU A 119 6.98 -8.46 7.92
N ALA A 120 7.66 -9.58 8.13
CA ALA A 120 8.15 -10.40 7.01
C ALA A 120 7.03 -10.95 6.11
N TRP A 121 5.85 -11.23 6.68
CA TRP A 121 4.66 -11.58 5.90
C TRP A 121 3.99 -10.39 5.22
N GLY A 122 4.07 -9.19 5.80
CA GLY A 122 3.49 -7.95 5.23
C GLY A 122 4.35 -7.30 4.14
N VAL A 123 5.67 -7.49 4.20
CA VAL A 123 6.64 -6.90 3.26
C VAL A 123 6.36 -7.22 1.78
N PRO A 124 5.99 -8.46 1.38
CA PRO A 124 5.63 -8.76 -0.01
C PRO A 124 4.39 -8.02 -0.55
N MET A 125 3.61 -7.35 0.31
CA MET A 125 2.45 -6.55 -0.09
C MET A 125 2.79 -5.09 -0.43
N VAL A 126 4.06 -4.70 -0.26
CA VAL A 126 4.59 -3.36 -0.55
C VAL A 126 5.33 -3.36 -1.88
#